data_AF-A0A2C9LR68-F1
#
_entry.id   AF-A0A2C9LR68-F1
#
_cell.length_a   1.000
_cell.length_b   1.000
_cell.length_c   1.000
_cell.angle_alpha   90.00
_cell.angle_beta   90.00
_cell.angle_gamma   90.00
#
_symmetry.space_group_name_H-M   'P 1'
#
loop_
_entity.id
_entity.type
_entity.pdbx_description
1 polymer ?
#
loop_
_entity_poly.entity_id
_entity_poly.type
_entity_poly.pdbx_seq_one_letter_code
_entity_poly.pdbx_strand_id
1 'polypeptide(L)'
;MNVHHWLLVITWLYLIGRTYPRRHRRSTCVTHPRLRDKWHFVDQSKQVFARIRAHQIIYKYGKSKAIKYKCLESQDNIYLLRSNKYKNEDHGVVCLAFTYVADHPRAEYVVIRLIGPGDGTQVLSPVVVDQEAKLSIETTCDRHVVHAGQHATIAYIRRALPGCKFPPELRGRWNYTYQHAKSLEIWQRNATLHLMSGESVKFICDKRDGGVFVFRAKEYVSRSEDAIMCAEFTPMPDDPFYSYQMSRHNSGNLLDGQLRSVSKSRPVYVHVDCDWIGSPARPEFLYP
;
A
#
# COMPACT_ATOMS: atom_id res chain seq x y z
N MET A 1 42.74 -49.70 -11.44
CA MET A 1 42.25 -48.53 -10.67
C MET A 1 41.05 -48.96 -9.85
N ASN A 2 41.15 -48.89 -8.52
CA ASN A 2 40.23 -49.57 -7.60
C ASN A 2 38.87 -48.87 -7.48
N VAL A 3 37.79 -49.65 -7.50
CA VAL A 3 36.38 -49.25 -7.33
C VAL A 3 36.16 -48.36 -6.09
N HIS A 4 36.99 -48.56 -5.06
CA HIS A 4 36.99 -47.73 -3.84
C HIS A 4 37.32 -46.25 -4.09
N HIS A 5 38.15 -45.92 -5.08
CA HIS A 5 38.43 -44.53 -5.43
C HIS A 5 37.23 -43.83 -6.05
N TRP A 6 36.43 -44.54 -6.86
CA TRP A 6 35.21 -43.97 -7.46
C TRP A 6 34.13 -43.71 -6.41
N LEU A 7 33.96 -44.62 -5.45
CA LEU A 7 33.02 -44.43 -4.35
C LEU A 7 33.40 -43.24 -3.46
N LEU A 8 34.69 -43.05 -3.20
CA LEU A 8 35.19 -41.89 -2.45
C LEU A 8 34.95 -40.58 -3.20
N VAL A 9 35.21 -40.52 -4.51
CA VAL A 9 34.96 -39.30 -5.31
C VAL A 9 33.47 -38.97 -5.39
N ILE A 10 32.59 -39.97 -5.57
CA ILE A 10 31.14 -39.76 -5.65
C ILE A 10 30.58 -39.29 -4.29
N THR A 11 31.03 -39.87 -3.18
CA THR A 11 30.62 -39.43 -1.84
C THR A 11 31.15 -38.03 -1.51
N TRP A 12 32.36 -37.69 -1.94
CA TRP A 12 32.91 -36.33 -1.81
C TRP A 12 32.11 -35.30 -2.61
N LEU A 13 31.75 -35.60 -3.86
CA LEU A 13 30.91 -34.73 -4.69
C LEU A 13 29.49 -34.54 -4.11
N TYR A 14 28.90 -35.59 -3.54
CA TYR A 14 27.62 -35.51 -2.83
C TYR A 14 27.68 -34.65 -1.56
N LEU A 15 28.80 -34.71 -0.83
CA LEU A 15 29.03 -33.90 0.37
C LEU A 15 29.29 -32.43 0.03
N ILE A 16 30.00 -32.13 -1.06
CA ILE A 16 30.16 -30.76 -1.56
C ILE A 16 28.82 -30.19 -2.04
N GLY A 17 28.00 -31.00 -2.74
CA GLY A 17 26.67 -30.60 -3.19
C GLY A 17 25.68 -30.30 -2.05
N ARG A 18 25.86 -30.90 -0.87
CA ARG A 18 25.04 -30.65 0.33
C ARG A 18 25.55 -29.49 1.21
N THR A 19 26.82 -29.12 1.12
CA THR A 19 27.45 -28.13 2.02
C THR A 19 27.53 -26.72 1.44
N TYR A 20 27.08 -26.50 0.20
CA TYR A 20 26.74 -25.17 -0.28
C TYR A 20 25.29 -24.82 0.09
N PRO A 21 25.04 -24.10 1.19
CA PRO A 21 23.76 -23.46 1.36
C PRO A 21 23.60 -22.51 0.17
N ARG A 22 22.63 -22.78 -0.71
CA ARG A 22 22.07 -21.75 -1.59
C ARG A 22 21.57 -20.64 -0.67
N ARG A 23 22.44 -19.69 -0.35
CA ARG A 23 22.08 -18.42 0.27
C ARG A 23 21.20 -17.72 -0.74
N HIS A 24 19.90 -18.00 -0.69
CA HIS A 24 18.91 -17.12 -1.28
C HIS A 24 19.07 -15.78 -0.54
N ARG A 25 19.86 -14.88 -1.14
CA ARG A 25 19.95 -13.48 -0.74
C ARG A 25 18.51 -12.99 -0.69
N ARG A 26 17.99 -12.72 0.51
CA ARG A 26 16.66 -12.11 0.65
C ARG A 26 16.72 -10.82 -0.17
N SER A 27 15.79 -10.67 -1.12
CA SER A 27 15.71 -9.44 -1.91
C SER A 27 15.63 -8.26 -0.96
N THR A 28 16.58 -7.34 -1.07
CA THR A 28 16.62 -6.08 -0.32
C THR A 28 15.68 -5.04 -0.93
N CYS A 29 15.13 -5.27 -2.13
CA CYS A 29 14.19 -4.35 -2.73
C CYS A 29 12.92 -4.24 -1.88
N VAL A 30 12.53 -3.01 -1.59
CA VAL A 30 11.31 -2.65 -0.87
C VAL A 30 10.52 -1.64 -1.68
N THR A 31 9.25 -1.93 -1.95
CA THR A 31 8.33 -0.97 -2.56
C THR A 31 8.04 0.19 -1.62
N HIS A 32 7.94 1.39 -2.18
CA HIS A 32 7.62 2.58 -1.42
C HIS A 32 6.30 2.39 -0.63
N PRO A 33 6.25 2.72 0.68
CA PRO A 33 5.06 2.53 1.52
C PRO A 33 3.76 3.04 0.89
N ARG A 34 3.79 4.23 0.28
CA ARG A 34 2.64 4.84 -0.42
C ARG A 34 2.05 3.97 -1.52
N LEU A 35 2.83 3.11 -2.18
CA LEU A 35 2.33 2.22 -3.22
C LEU A 35 1.73 0.93 -2.64
N ARG A 36 2.01 0.58 -1.38
CA ARG A 36 1.51 -0.67 -0.79
C ARG A 36 0.00 -0.58 -0.64
N ASP A 37 -0.67 -1.73 -0.81
CA ASP A 37 -2.13 -1.99 -0.80
C ASP A 37 -2.66 -2.51 -2.15
N LYS A 38 -3.96 -2.69 -2.26
CA LYS A 38 -4.67 -3.15 -3.45
C LYS A 38 -5.05 -1.97 -4.33
N TRP A 39 -4.86 -2.12 -5.63
CA TRP A 39 -5.06 -1.12 -6.67
C TRP A 39 -5.93 -1.70 -7.78
N HIS A 40 -6.92 -0.92 -8.24
CA HIS A 40 -7.71 -1.23 -9.41
C HIS A 40 -7.24 -0.38 -10.59
N PHE A 41 -7.28 -0.96 -11.78
CA PHE A 41 -7.08 -0.24 -13.03
C PHE A 41 -8.36 0.51 -13.36
N VAL A 42 -8.26 1.82 -13.63
CA VAL A 42 -9.41 2.73 -13.71
C VAL A 42 -10.38 2.32 -14.83
N ASP A 43 -9.87 1.88 -15.97
CA ASP A 43 -10.66 1.52 -17.15
C ASP A 43 -10.88 0.01 -17.29
N GLN A 44 -10.73 -0.74 -16.20
CA GLN A 44 -10.93 -2.19 -16.19
C GLN A 44 -11.90 -2.64 -15.09
N SER A 45 -12.36 -3.87 -15.20
CA SER A 45 -13.19 -4.51 -14.18
C SER A 45 -12.49 -4.53 -12.82
N LYS A 46 -13.25 -4.36 -11.72
CA LYS A 46 -12.75 -4.50 -10.34
C LYS A 46 -12.14 -5.88 -10.04
N GLN A 47 -12.41 -6.88 -10.87
CA GLN A 47 -11.77 -8.19 -10.78
C GLN A 47 -10.31 -8.15 -11.23
N VAL A 48 -9.90 -7.15 -12.00
CA VAL A 48 -8.51 -6.85 -12.32
C VAL A 48 -7.93 -5.94 -11.24
N PHE A 49 -6.83 -6.37 -10.63
CA PHE A 49 -6.15 -5.59 -9.59
C PHE A 49 -4.68 -5.95 -9.46
N ALA A 50 -3.90 -4.99 -8.96
CA ALA A 50 -2.56 -5.22 -8.44
C ALA A 50 -2.58 -5.06 -6.91
N ARG A 51 -1.99 -5.99 -6.17
CA ARG A 51 -1.75 -5.83 -4.73
C ARG A 51 -0.26 -5.70 -4.49
N ILE A 52 0.14 -4.51 -4.07
CA ILE A 52 1.53 -4.15 -3.81
C ILE A 52 1.81 -4.36 -2.32
N ARG A 53 2.90 -5.06 -2.02
CA ARG A 53 3.42 -5.33 -0.68
C ARG A 53 4.90 -4.94 -0.66
N ALA A 54 5.51 -4.89 0.52
CA ALA A 54 6.90 -4.49 0.69
C ALA A 54 7.87 -5.14 -0.32
N HIS A 55 7.85 -6.46 -0.50
CA HIS A 55 8.80 -7.15 -1.39
C HIS A 55 8.17 -7.82 -2.61
N GLN A 56 6.89 -7.58 -2.88
CA GLN A 56 6.16 -8.30 -3.92
C GLN A 56 4.98 -7.51 -4.47
N ILE A 57 4.68 -7.73 -5.76
CA ILE A 57 3.45 -7.27 -6.42
C ILE A 57 2.68 -8.48 -6.92
N ILE A 58 1.40 -8.55 -6.56
CA ILE A 58 0.49 -9.63 -6.96
C ILE A 58 -0.48 -9.06 -7.99
N TYR A 59 -0.44 -9.55 -9.22
CA TYR A 59 -1.34 -9.14 -10.28
C TYR A 59 -2.41 -10.21 -10.51
N LYS A 60 -3.68 -9.82 -10.57
CA LYS A 60 -4.78 -10.71 -10.93
C LYS A 60 -5.57 -10.09 -12.08
N TYR A 61 -5.80 -10.87 -13.13
CA TYR A 61 -6.62 -10.49 -14.28
C TYR A 61 -7.91 -11.32 -14.30
N GLY A 62 -9.02 -10.71 -13.90
CA GLY A 62 -10.33 -11.37 -13.90
C GLY A 62 -10.37 -12.61 -13.00
N LYS A 63 -10.83 -13.74 -13.55
CA LYS A 63 -10.89 -15.04 -12.85
C LYS A 63 -9.58 -15.83 -12.91
N SER A 64 -8.57 -15.37 -13.66
CA SER A 64 -7.30 -16.08 -13.83
C SER A 64 -6.49 -16.19 -12.53
N LYS A 65 -5.56 -17.15 -12.51
CA LYS A 65 -4.60 -17.30 -11.42
C LYS A 65 -3.77 -16.02 -11.29
N ALA A 66 -3.51 -15.60 -10.04
CA ALA A 66 -2.71 -14.43 -9.79
C ALA A 66 -1.23 -14.69 -10.09
N ILE A 67 -0.59 -13.75 -10.79
CA ILE A 67 0.84 -13.74 -11.03
C ILE A 67 1.50 -13.02 -9.85
N LYS A 68 2.52 -13.65 -9.26
CA LYS A 68 3.28 -13.07 -8.16
C LYS A 68 4.66 -12.66 -8.67
N TYR A 69 4.94 -11.37 -8.54
CA TYR A 69 6.25 -10.81 -8.82
C TYR A 69 6.96 -10.50 -7.51
N LYS A 70 8.20 -10.95 -7.36
CA LYS A 70 9.11 -10.48 -6.33
C LYS A 70 9.79 -9.21 -6.83
N CYS A 71 9.96 -8.21 -5.97
CA CYS A 71 10.81 -7.10 -6.34
C CYS A 71 12.28 -7.56 -6.35
N LEU A 72 13.01 -7.26 -7.42
CA LEU A 72 14.44 -7.52 -7.53
C LEU A 72 15.23 -6.26 -7.17
N GLU A 73 14.80 -5.12 -7.70
CA GLU A 73 15.49 -3.85 -7.57
C GLU A 73 14.48 -2.71 -7.61
N SER A 74 14.78 -1.65 -6.87
CA SER A 74 14.01 -0.40 -6.85
C SER A 74 14.96 0.78 -6.94
N GLN A 75 14.67 1.71 -7.82
CA GLN A 75 15.38 2.99 -7.94
C GLN A 75 14.33 4.08 -8.13
N ASP A 76 14.27 5.02 -7.19
CA ASP A 76 13.26 6.09 -7.15
C ASP A 76 11.83 5.53 -7.21
N ASN A 77 11.12 5.79 -8.32
CA ASN A 77 9.78 5.31 -8.59
C ASN A 77 9.73 4.13 -9.57
N ILE A 78 10.88 3.58 -9.95
CA ILE A 78 11.05 2.46 -10.88
C ILE A 78 11.29 1.16 -10.09
N TYR A 79 10.58 0.11 -10.49
CA TYR A 79 10.68 -1.22 -9.88
C TYR A 79 10.89 -2.29 -10.93
N LEU A 80 11.95 -3.07 -10.76
CA LEU A 80 12.20 -4.29 -11.52
C LEU A 80 11.64 -5.48 -10.75
N LEU A 81 10.70 -6.20 -11.37
CA LEU A 81 9.98 -7.28 -10.72
C LEU A 81 10.11 -8.58 -11.52
N ARG A 82 10.23 -9.71 -10.81
CA ARG A 82 10.39 -11.03 -11.42
C ARG A 82 9.42 -12.05 -10.84
N SER A 83 8.81 -12.83 -11.72
CA SER A 83 8.09 -14.05 -11.37
C SER A 83 8.93 -15.25 -11.79
N ASN A 84 9.09 -16.22 -10.89
CA ASN A 84 9.77 -17.50 -11.17
C ASN A 84 8.79 -18.61 -11.54
N LYS A 85 7.50 -18.27 -11.67
CA LYS A 85 6.42 -19.20 -11.97
C LYS A 85 5.44 -18.50 -12.92
N TYR A 86 5.97 -18.00 -14.02
CA TYR A 86 5.16 -17.60 -15.15
C TYR A 86 4.77 -18.84 -15.95
N LYS A 87 3.92 -18.72 -16.99
CA LYS A 87 3.36 -19.84 -17.77
C LYS A 87 4.38 -20.99 -17.95
N ASN A 88 3.97 -22.24 -17.72
CA ASN A 88 4.83 -23.43 -17.84
C ASN A 88 6.14 -23.38 -17.03
N GLU A 89 6.16 -22.67 -15.89
CA GLU A 89 7.34 -22.46 -15.02
C GLU A 89 8.44 -21.55 -15.62
N ASP A 90 8.11 -20.81 -16.69
CA ASP A 90 8.98 -19.79 -17.25
C ASP A 90 9.23 -18.65 -16.25
N HIS A 91 10.35 -17.93 -16.43
CA HIS A 91 10.64 -16.73 -15.65
C HIS A 91 10.15 -15.50 -16.40
N GLY A 92 9.30 -14.72 -15.75
CA GLY A 92 8.75 -13.48 -16.30
C GLY A 92 9.28 -12.25 -15.59
N VAL A 93 9.59 -11.20 -16.34
CA VAL A 93 10.08 -9.92 -15.81
C VAL A 93 9.20 -8.77 -16.27
N VAL A 94 8.99 -7.80 -15.38
CA VAL A 94 8.40 -6.49 -15.71
C VAL A 94 9.24 -5.39 -15.09
N CYS A 95 9.37 -4.27 -15.81
CA CYS A 95 9.89 -3.03 -15.25
C CYS A 95 8.80 -1.96 -15.28
N LEU A 96 8.52 -1.35 -14.14
CA LEU A 96 7.40 -0.42 -13.96
C LEU A 96 7.87 0.87 -13.29
N ALA A 97 7.45 2.01 -13.82
CA ALA A 97 7.48 3.29 -13.12
C ALA A 97 6.09 3.64 -12.58
N PHE A 98 6.05 4.21 -11.37
CA PHE A 98 4.83 4.75 -10.76
C PHE A 98 4.94 6.25 -10.65
N THR A 99 4.05 6.99 -11.31
CA THR A 99 4.02 8.46 -11.24
C THR A 99 2.71 8.92 -10.64
N TYR A 100 2.77 9.76 -9.62
CA TYR A 100 1.58 10.35 -9.01
C TYR A 100 0.89 11.31 -10.00
N VAL A 101 -0.44 11.30 -10.03
CA VAL A 101 -1.22 12.17 -10.94
C VAL A 101 -2.27 12.92 -10.13
N ALA A 102 -2.06 14.22 -9.94
CA ALA A 102 -2.96 15.07 -9.16
C ALA A 102 -4.28 15.36 -9.91
N ASP A 103 -4.20 15.61 -11.22
CA ASP A 103 -5.31 16.17 -12.01
C ASP A 103 -6.24 15.11 -12.63
N HIS A 104 -6.01 13.81 -12.36
CA HIS A 104 -6.83 12.76 -12.94
C HIS A 104 -8.07 12.47 -12.06
N PRO A 105 -9.31 12.54 -12.59
CA PRO A 105 -10.54 12.54 -11.79
C PRO A 105 -10.81 11.25 -11.00
N ARG A 106 -10.12 10.15 -11.37
CA ARG A 106 -10.38 8.81 -10.81
C ARG A 106 -9.11 8.04 -10.41
N ALA A 107 -7.92 8.57 -10.68
CA ALA A 107 -6.65 7.84 -10.50
C ALA A 107 -5.78 8.53 -9.47
N GLU A 108 -4.90 7.77 -8.82
CA GLU A 108 -3.88 8.33 -7.93
C GLU A 108 -2.49 8.23 -8.57
N TYR A 109 -2.25 7.16 -9.33
CA TYR A 109 -0.98 6.94 -10.01
C TYR A 109 -1.23 6.49 -11.45
N VAL A 110 -0.30 6.85 -12.33
CA VAL A 110 -0.10 6.18 -13.61
C VAL A 110 1.04 5.16 -13.44
N VAL A 111 0.81 3.95 -13.92
CA VAL A 111 1.84 2.91 -14.02
C VAL A 111 2.31 2.87 -15.45
N ILE A 112 3.62 3.02 -15.66
CA ILE A 112 4.25 3.04 -16.97
C ILE A 112 5.13 1.79 -17.07
N ARG A 113 4.92 0.99 -18.10
CA ARG A 113 5.81 -0.12 -18.43
C ARG A 113 7.09 0.43 -19.08
N LEU A 114 8.24 0.14 -18.50
CA LEU A 114 9.57 0.55 -18.98
C LEU A 114 10.36 -0.62 -19.56
N ILE A 115 9.69 -1.59 -20.16
CA ILE A 115 10.33 -2.72 -20.84
C ILE A 115 9.50 -3.02 -22.08
N GLY A 116 10.13 -3.62 -23.09
CA GLY A 116 9.48 -3.99 -24.35
C GLY A 116 8.16 -4.75 -24.21
N PRO A 117 7.39 -4.87 -25.29
CA PRO A 117 6.08 -5.49 -25.28
C PRO A 117 6.19 -6.89 -24.66
N GLY A 118 5.37 -7.14 -23.64
CA GLY A 118 5.31 -8.44 -22.98
C GLY A 118 4.56 -9.45 -23.81
N ASP A 119 4.27 -10.60 -23.21
CA ASP A 119 3.44 -11.62 -23.84
C ASP A 119 1.94 -11.24 -23.98
N GLY A 120 1.60 -9.98 -23.68
CA GLY A 120 0.25 -9.44 -23.73
C GLY A 120 0.23 -7.92 -23.65
N THR A 121 -0.95 -7.33 -23.81
CA THR A 121 -1.17 -5.88 -23.90
C THR A 121 -1.30 -5.18 -22.56
N GLN A 122 -1.28 -5.93 -21.45
CA GLN A 122 -1.48 -5.39 -20.11
C GLN A 122 -0.16 -4.84 -19.55
N VAL A 123 -0.24 -3.76 -18.76
CA VAL A 123 0.94 -3.11 -18.15
C VAL A 123 1.79 -4.08 -17.31
N LEU A 124 1.15 -5.09 -16.71
CA LEU A 124 1.78 -6.12 -15.87
C LEU A 124 2.00 -7.47 -16.58
N SER A 125 1.81 -7.56 -17.90
CA SER A 125 2.18 -8.77 -18.68
C SER A 125 3.71 -8.89 -18.74
N PRO A 126 4.34 -9.98 -18.32
CA PRO A 126 5.79 -10.04 -18.28
C PRO A 126 6.42 -10.29 -19.66
N VAL A 127 7.71 -9.95 -19.76
CA VAL A 127 8.62 -10.48 -20.79
C VAL A 127 9.23 -11.77 -20.26
N VAL A 128 9.23 -12.83 -21.05
CA VAL A 128 9.86 -14.10 -20.68
C VAL A 128 11.38 -13.98 -20.81
N VAL A 129 12.11 -14.44 -19.81
CA VAL A 129 13.57 -14.41 -19.77
C VAL A 129 14.13 -15.72 -19.25
N ASP A 130 15.41 -15.97 -19.52
CA ASP A 130 16.10 -17.13 -18.99
C ASP A 130 16.23 -17.08 -17.46
N GLN A 131 16.26 -18.26 -16.85
CA GLN A 131 16.39 -18.40 -15.39
C GLN A 131 17.68 -17.76 -14.84
N GLU A 132 18.76 -17.81 -15.61
CA GLU A 132 20.09 -17.32 -15.19
C GLU A 132 20.38 -15.88 -15.61
N ALA A 133 19.42 -15.20 -16.26
CA ALA A 133 19.57 -13.83 -16.69
C ALA A 133 19.94 -12.90 -15.52
N LYS A 134 21.03 -12.15 -15.67
CA LYS A 134 21.43 -11.08 -14.76
C LYS A 134 20.62 -9.83 -15.09
N LEU A 135 19.63 -9.56 -14.26
CA LEU A 135 18.68 -8.47 -14.45
C LEU A 135 19.02 -7.32 -13.51
N SER A 136 19.02 -6.10 -14.03
CA SER A 136 19.10 -4.85 -13.28
C SER A 136 18.24 -3.79 -13.95
N ILE A 137 17.87 -2.74 -13.23
CA ILE A 137 17.11 -1.62 -13.80
C ILE A 137 17.86 -1.02 -15.00
N GLU A 138 19.18 -0.83 -14.90
CA GLU A 138 19.99 -0.25 -15.96
C GLU A 138 20.03 -1.11 -17.23
N THR A 139 20.05 -2.44 -17.08
CA THR A 139 20.15 -3.36 -18.23
C THR A 139 18.80 -3.80 -18.79
N THR A 140 17.72 -3.66 -18.02
CA THR A 140 16.41 -4.26 -18.36
C THR A 140 15.34 -3.21 -18.62
N CYS A 141 15.44 -2.03 -17.99
CA CYS A 141 14.44 -0.98 -18.12
C CYS A 141 14.86 0.01 -19.21
N ASP A 142 14.01 0.21 -20.21
CA ASP A 142 14.17 1.25 -21.20
C ASP A 142 13.51 2.55 -20.69
N ARG A 143 14.34 3.45 -20.18
CA ARG A 143 13.91 4.77 -19.68
C ARG A 143 13.48 5.71 -20.80
N HIS A 144 13.86 5.44 -22.05
CA HIS A 144 13.57 6.29 -23.20
C HIS A 144 12.18 6.03 -23.80
N VAL A 145 11.50 4.95 -23.39
CA VAL A 145 10.10 4.64 -23.76
C VAL A 145 9.15 5.81 -23.48
N VAL A 146 9.45 6.66 -22.49
CA VAL A 146 8.61 7.81 -22.12
C VAL A 146 8.71 8.96 -23.15
N HIS A 147 9.80 9.05 -23.91
CA HIS A 147 10.09 10.21 -24.77
C HIS A 147 9.89 9.98 -26.27
N ALA A 148 9.78 8.72 -26.72
CA ALA A 148 9.90 8.37 -28.14
C ALA A 148 8.58 8.38 -28.96
N GLY A 149 7.46 8.86 -28.42
CA GLY A 149 6.17 8.89 -29.14
C GLY A 149 5.60 7.51 -29.52
N GLN A 150 6.28 6.41 -29.15
CA GLN A 150 5.79 5.04 -29.27
C GLN A 150 4.85 4.72 -28.11
N HIS A 151 3.89 3.82 -28.35
CA HIS A 151 2.86 3.38 -27.42
C HIS A 151 3.44 2.80 -26.10
N ALA A 152 3.85 3.67 -25.19
CA ALA A 152 4.17 3.28 -23.82
C ALA A 152 2.93 2.61 -23.23
N THR A 153 3.07 1.36 -22.80
CA THR A 153 1.96 0.66 -22.15
C THR A 153 1.76 1.29 -20.77
N ILE A 154 0.77 2.16 -20.66
CA ILE A 154 0.41 2.84 -19.42
C ILE A 154 -0.90 2.32 -18.88
N ALA A 155 -1.08 2.40 -17.56
CA ALA A 155 -2.38 2.20 -16.95
C ALA A 155 -2.58 3.12 -15.75
N TYR A 156 -3.72 3.79 -15.70
CA TYR A 156 -4.14 4.56 -14.53
C TYR A 156 -4.65 3.61 -13.47
N ILE A 157 -4.10 3.74 -12.26
CA ILE A 157 -4.50 2.97 -11.10
C ILE A 157 -5.08 3.89 -10.03
N ARG A 158 -6.08 3.36 -9.35
CA ARG A 158 -6.66 3.94 -8.14
C ARG A 158 -6.58 2.92 -7.04
N ARG A 159 -6.36 3.36 -5.81
CA ARG A 159 -6.40 2.44 -4.69
C ARG A 159 -7.79 1.80 -4.69
N ALA A 160 -7.83 0.48 -4.60
CA ALA A 160 -9.08 -0.18 -4.31
C ALA A 160 -9.59 0.48 -3.04
N LEU A 161 -10.79 1.09 -3.08
CA LEU A 161 -11.42 1.64 -1.89
C LEU A 161 -11.25 0.58 -0.80
N PRO A 162 -10.35 0.78 0.17
CA PRO A 162 -10.31 -0.13 1.27
C PRO A 162 -11.72 0.01 1.84
N GLY A 163 -12.36 -1.10 2.21
CA GLY A 163 -13.21 -0.93 3.39
C GLY A 163 -12.23 -0.41 4.44
N CYS A 164 -12.25 0.89 4.70
CA CYS A 164 -11.53 1.45 5.81
C CYS A 164 -12.14 0.77 7.03
N LYS A 165 -11.34 -0.06 7.68
CA LYS A 165 -11.77 -0.86 8.81
C LYS A 165 -10.81 -0.69 9.96
N PHE A 166 -11.37 -0.39 11.12
CA PHE A 166 -10.60 -0.34 12.35
C PHE A 166 -10.16 -1.77 12.74
N PRO A 167 -8.92 -1.94 13.19
CA PRO A 167 -8.42 -3.23 13.66
C PRO A 167 -9.20 -3.65 14.93
N PRO A 168 -9.45 -4.95 15.16
CA PRO A 168 -10.28 -5.41 16.29
C PRO A 168 -9.89 -4.83 17.65
N GLU A 169 -8.60 -4.63 17.89
CA GLU A 169 -8.02 -4.16 19.14
C GLU A 169 -8.37 -2.69 19.45
N LEU A 170 -8.70 -1.90 18.42
CA LEU A 170 -9.12 -0.50 18.55
C LEU A 170 -10.65 -0.37 18.64
N ARG A 171 -11.40 -1.44 18.38
CA ARG A 171 -12.87 -1.39 18.39
C ARG A 171 -13.39 -1.45 19.82
N GLY A 172 -14.36 -0.61 20.12
CA GLY A 172 -14.95 -0.49 21.45
C GLY A 172 -15.34 0.93 21.74
N ARG A 173 -15.82 1.16 22.96
CA ARG A 173 -16.04 2.49 23.49
C ARG A 173 -14.86 2.87 24.35
N TRP A 174 -14.24 4.00 24.04
CA TRP A 174 -13.10 4.53 24.76
C TRP A 174 -13.48 5.84 25.42
N ASN A 175 -13.05 6.02 26.66
CA ASN A 175 -12.94 7.36 27.22
C ASN A 175 -11.80 8.10 26.50
N TYR A 176 -11.95 9.41 26.35
CA TYR A 176 -11.09 10.21 25.49
C TYR A 176 -10.67 11.48 26.22
N THR A 177 -9.37 11.78 26.28
CA THR A 177 -8.86 12.95 27.02
C THR A 177 -9.06 14.28 26.30
N TYR A 178 -9.66 14.27 25.10
CA TYR A 178 -9.99 15.49 24.37
C TYR A 178 -11.09 16.27 25.11
N GLN A 179 -10.81 17.53 25.45
CA GLN A 179 -11.62 18.32 26.40
C GLN A 179 -13.09 18.50 26.00
N HIS A 180 -13.38 18.44 24.70
CA HIS A 180 -14.74 18.60 24.18
C HIS A 180 -15.48 17.28 23.96
N ALA A 181 -14.83 16.14 24.20
CA ALA A 181 -15.41 14.82 24.03
C ALA A 181 -15.45 14.03 25.34
N LYS A 182 -16.57 13.35 25.55
CA LYS A 182 -16.75 12.41 26.65
C LYS A 182 -16.15 11.04 26.31
N SER A 183 -16.41 10.56 25.10
CA SER A 183 -15.98 9.23 24.67
C SER A 183 -15.93 9.14 23.15
N LEU A 184 -15.06 8.26 22.64
CA LEU A 184 -14.97 7.88 21.25
C LEU A 184 -15.37 6.41 21.10
N GLU A 185 -16.46 6.15 20.39
CA GLU A 185 -16.91 4.80 20.09
C GLU A 185 -16.46 4.39 18.68
N ILE A 186 -15.71 3.29 18.56
CA ILE A 186 -15.11 2.84 17.31
C ILE A 186 -15.68 1.46 16.95
N TRP A 187 -16.35 1.39 15.80
CA TRP A 187 -16.90 0.15 15.23
C TRP A 187 -16.03 -0.36 14.08
N GLN A 188 -16.51 -1.36 13.33
CA GLN A 188 -15.71 -1.91 12.23
C GLN A 188 -15.43 -0.86 11.14
N ARG A 189 -16.37 0.02 10.80
CA ARG A 189 -16.26 1.00 9.69
C ARG A 189 -16.66 2.42 10.07
N ASN A 190 -17.15 2.63 11.28
CA ASN A 190 -17.72 3.88 11.71
C ASN A 190 -17.11 4.23 13.06
N ALA A 191 -17.10 5.51 13.41
CA ALA A 191 -16.81 5.95 14.75
C ALA A 191 -17.81 7.03 15.16
N THR A 192 -18.08 7.15 16.45
CA THR A 192 -18.95 8.18 17.00
C THR A 192 -18.20 8.92 18.09
N LEU A 193 -18.01 10.22 17.90
CA LEU A 193 -17.48 11.10 18.94
C LEU A 193 -18.64 11.64 19.75
N HIS A 194 -18.74 11.26 21.01
CA HIS A 194 -19.75 11.78 21.93
C HIS A 194 -19.19 13.03 22.60
N LEU A 195 -19.81 14.18 22.36
CA LEU A 195 -19.37 15.47 22.87
C LEU A 195 -19.83 15.67 24.32
N MET A 196 -19.13 16.53 25.05
CA MET A 196 -19.51 16.95 26.40
C MET A 196 -20.86 17.69 26.43
N SER A 197 -21.28 18.27 25.29
CA SER A 197 -22.60 18.91 25.13
C SER A 197 -23.77 17.92 25.09
N GLY A 198 -23.51 16.61 24.98
CA GLY A 198 -24.52 15.58 24.75
C GLY A 198 -24.79 15.28 23.27
N GLU A 199 -24.28 16.11 22.37
CA GLU A 199 -24.33 15.85 20.93
C GLU A 199 -23.37 14.73 20.52
N SER A 200 -23.56 14.17 19.32
CA SER A 200 -22.70 13.11 18.80
C SER A 200 -22.39 13.33 17.33
N VAL A 201 -21.10 13.25 16.99
CA VAL A 201 -20.62 13.36 15.63
C VAL A 201 -20.33 11.96 15.09
N LYS A 202 -21.02 11.58 14.01
CA LYS A 202 -20.85 10.27 13.37
C LYS A 202 -19.87 10.38 12.22
N PHE A 203 -18.86 9.53 12.26
CA PHE A 203 -17.85 9.41 11.24
C PHE A 203 -17.94 8.06 10.55
N ILE A 204 -17.70 8.06 9.24
CA ILE A 204 -17.31 6.87 8.51
C ILE A 204 -15.78 6.83 8.41
N CYS A 205 -15.22 5.64 8.52
CA CYS A 205 -13.84 5.37 8.11
C CYS A 205 -13.83 5.52 6.58
N ASP A 206 -13.22 6.58 6.06
CA ASP A 206 -13.17 6.86 4.63
C ASP A 206 -11.92 6.20 4.01
N LYS A 207 -10.75 6.42 4.63
CA LYS A 207 -9.45 5.88 4.18
C LYS A 207 -8.55 5.50 5.35
N ARG A 208 -7.60 4.61 5.09
CA ARG A 208 -6.57 4.20 6.03
C ARG A 208 -5.24 4.02 5.31
N ASP A 209 -4.15 4.45 5.93
CA ASP A 209 -2.78 4.10 5.53
C ASP A 209 -1.98 3.75 6.80
N GLY A 210 -1.61 2.48 6.95
CA GLY A 210 -0.93 1.99 8.16
C GLY A 210 -1.76 2.21 9.44
N GLY A 211 -1.24 3.00 10.36
CA GLY A 211 -1.90 3.43 11.61
C GLY A 211 -2.73 4.70 11.49
N VAL A 212 -2.69 5.37 10.33
CA VAL A 212 -3.39 6.65 10.09
C VAL A 212 -4.74 6.38 9.43
N PHE A 213 -5.77 7.02 9.95
CA PHE A 213 -7.16 6.91 9.51
C PHE A 213 -7.71 8.28 9.12
N VAL A 214 -8.48 8.30 8.04
CA VAL A 214 -9.31 9.44 7.65
C VAL A 214 -10.75 9.10 8.02
N PHE A 215 -11.27 9.82 8.98
CA PHE A 215 -12.68 9.84 9.34
C PHE A 215 -13.38 10.91 8.51
N ARG A 216 -14.59 10.62 8.02
CA ARG A 216 -15.44 11.61 7.34
C ARG A 216 -16.80 11.68 8.01
N ALA A 217 -17.19 12.87 8.46
CA ALA A 217 -18.55 13.19 8.86
C ALA A 217 -19.27 13.84 7.68
N LYS A 218 -20.33 13.21 7.19
CA LYS A 218 -21.08 13.71 6.03
C LYS A 218 -21.99 14.86 6.42
N GLU A 219 -22.06 15.87 5.56
CA GLU A 219 -22.96 17.04 5.74
C GLU A 219 -22.82 17.70 7.12
N TYR A 220 -21.60 17.65 7.69
CA TYR A 220 -21.33 18.18 9.03
C TYR A 220 -21.32 19.71 9.05
N VAL A 221 -20.78 20.33 8.00
CA VAL A 221 -20.66 21.80 7.88
C VAL A 221 -21.89 22.37 7.19
N SER A 222 -22.27 21.79 6.05
CA SER A 222 -23.42 22.20 5.26
C SER A 222 -23.90 21.06 4.35
N ARG A 223 -25.00 21.26 3.61
CA ARG A 223 -25.51 20.25 2.64
C ARG A 223 -24.51 19.90 1.53
N SER A 224 -23.54 20.78 1.28
CA SER A 224 -22.51 20.68 0.25
C SER A 224 -21.11 20.38 0.80
N GLU A 225 -20.93 20.29 2.12
CA GLU A 225 -19.62 20.15 2.75
C GLU A 225 -19.62 19.07 3.84
N ASP A 226 -18.66 18.15 3.70
CA ASP A 226 -18.33 17.16 4.71
C ASP A 226 -17.22 17.71 5.62
N ALA A 227 -16.97 17.04 6.74
CA ALA A 227 -15.78 17.29 7.56
C ALA A 227 -14.93 16.03 7.66
N ILE A 228 -13.60 16.19 7.69
CA ILE A 228 -12.66 15.09 7.87
C ILE A 228 -11.78 15.28 9.10
N MET A 229 -11.42 14.16 9.73
CA MET A 229 -10.39 14.06 10.78
C MET A 229 -9.33 13.10 10.29
N CYS A 230 -8.07 13.51 10.32
CA CYS A 230 -6.94 12.63 10.09
C CYS A 230 -6.33 12.28 11.45
N ALA A 231 -6.34 11.01 11.83
CA ALA A 231 -5.80 10.60 13.12
C ALA A 231 -5.07 9.27 13.07
N GLU A 232 -4.00 9.18 13.84
CA GLU A 232 -3.23 7.98 14.08
C GLU A 232 -3.46 7.47 15.50
N PHE A 233 -3.64 6.16 15.66
CA PHE A 233 -3.76 5.52 16.97
C PHE A 233 -2.51 4.69 17.23
N THR A 234 -1.66 5.16 18.13
CA THR A 234 -0.42 4.48 18.52
C THR A 234 -0.67 3.71 19.82
N PRO A 235 -0.56 2.37 19.83
CA PRO A 235 -0.72 1.57 21.04
C PRO A 235 0.33 1.93 22.10
N MET A 236 -0.06 1.91 23.37
CA MET A 236 0.84 2.16 24.50
C MET A 236 0.85 0.96 25.46
N PRO A 237 1.56 -0.13 25.10
CA PRO A 237 1.49 -1.39 25.86
C PRO A 237 2.12 -1.29 27.25
N ASP A 238 3.04 -0.35 27.45
CA ASP A 238 3.77 -0.18 28.71
C ASP A 238 3.12 0.86 29.65
N ASP A 239 2.05 1.54 29.20
CA ASP A 239 1.32 2.54 30.01
C ASP A 239 0.18 1.87 30.80
N PRO A 240 0.14 2.02 32.14
CA PRO A 240 -0.86 1.35 32.96
C PRO A 240 -2.24 2.02 32.94
N PHE A 241 -2.38 3.23 32.39
CA PHE A 241 -3.60 4.02 32.41
C PHE A 241 -4.23 4.21 31.02
N TYR A 242 -3.40 4.29 29.99
CA TYR A 242 -3.82 4.67 28.65
C TYR A 242 -3.52 3.55 27.64
N SER A 243 -4.50 3.22 26.80
CA SER A 243 -4.35 2.14 25.80
C SER A 243 -3.78 2.63 24.47
N TYR A 244 -4.15 3.84 24.05
CA TYR A 244 -3.67 4.44 22.80
C TYR A 244 -3.38 5.93 22.97
N GLN A 245 -2.32 6.40 22.32
CA GLN A 245 -2.15 7.80 22.00
C GLN A 245 -2.78 8.08 20.63
N MET A 246 -3.68 9.07 20.58
CA MET A 246 -4.25 9.58 19.35
C MET A 246 -3.48 10.82 18.90
N SER A 247 -2.88 10.75 17.72
CA SER A 247 -2.20 11.88 17.08
C SER A 247 -3.04 12.41 15.92
N ARG A 248 -3.47 13.67 16.02
CA ARG A 248 -4.13 14.39 14.93
C ARG A 248 -3.11 14.73 13.84
N HIS A 249 -3.49 14.58 12.58
CA HIS A 249 -2.67 14.80 11.39
C HIS A 249 -3.30 15.80 10.41
N ASN A 250 -4.22 16.66 10.84
CA ASN A 250 -4.81 17.73 10.03
C ASN A 250 -4.93 19.04 10.81
N SER A 251 -4.72 20.15 10.12
CA SER A 251 -5.06 21.51 10.52
C SER A 251 -6.51 21.78 10.11
N GLY A 252 -7.39 21.79 11.11
CA GLY A 252 -8.79 22.09 10.95
C GLY A 252 -9.17 23.46 11.51
N ASN A 253 -10.37 23.92 11.20
CA ASN A 253 -11.01 25.09 11.80
C ASN A 253 -12.29 24.75 12.57
N LEU A 254 -12.64 23.46 12.68
CA LEU A 254 -13.83 22.96 13.34
C LEU A 254 -13.41 22.06 14.52
N LEU A 255 -14.19 22.07 15.60
CA LEU A 255 -13.92 21.34 16.85
C LEU A 255 -12.46 21.52 17.31
N ASP A 256 -12.07 22.74 17.65
CA ASP A 256 -10.71 23.07 18.11
C ASP A 256 -9.59 22.55 17.17
N GLY A 257 -9.90 22.60 15.87
CA GLY A 257 -9.00 22.17 14.80
C GLY A 257 -8.94 20.67 14.55
N GLN A 258 -9.72 19.85 15.25
CA GLN A 258 -9.83 18.41 14.97
C GLN A 258 -10.38 18.12 13.58
N LEU A 259 -11.28 18.96 13.09
CA LEU A 259 -12.00 18.74 11.85
C LEU A 259 -11.67 19.79 10.78
N ARG A 260 -11.46 19.32 9.55
CA ARG A 260 -11.26 20.14 8.34
C ARG A 260 -12.45 20.01 7.40
N SER A 261 -12.98 21.12 6.90
CA SER A 261 -14.04 21.10 5.87
C SER A 261 -13.50 20.57 4.54
N VAL A 262 -14.28 19.75 3.85
CA VAL A 262 -14.02 19.31 2.48
C VAL A 262 -15.31 19.32 1.67
N SER A 263 -15.22 19.61 0.38
CA SER A 263 -16.38 19.54 -0.51
C SER A 263 -16.97 18.13 -0.52
N LYS A 264 -18.31 18.07 -0.46
CA LYS A 264 -19.05 16.81 -0.50
C LYS A 264 -18.68 16.00 -1.75
N SER A 265 -18.50 14.69 -1.58
CA SER A 265 -18.08 13.75 -2.62
C SER A 265 -16.66 13.93 -3.17
N ARG A 266 -15.87 14.92 -2.69
CA ARG A 266 -14.44 15.01 -3.04
C ARG A 266 -13.72 13.74 -2.57
N PRO A 267 -12.94 13.06 -3.44
CA PRO A 267 -12.05 11.99 -3.00
C PRO A 267 -11.02 12.54 -2.00
N VAL A 268 -10.88 11.87 -0.87
CA VAL A 268 -9.88 12.22 0.16
C VAL A 268 -8.82 11.13 0.20
N TYR A 269 -7.57 11.55 0.40
CA TYR A 269 -6.38 10.71 0.44
C TYR A 269 -5.52 11.07 1.64
N VAL A 270 -5.11 10.06 2.40
CA VAL A 270 -4.29 10.26 3.62
C VAL A 270 -3.01 11.08 3.32
N HIS A 271 -2.37 10.85 2.18
CA HIS A 271 -1.10 11.49 1.83
C HIS A 271 -1.24 12.88 1.18
N VAL A 272 -2.47 13.31 0.85
CA VAL A 272 -2.74 14.60 0.19
C VAL A 272 -3.49 15.53 1.13
N ASP A 273 -4.51 15.02 1.81
CA ASP A 273 -5.45 15.82 2.57
C ASP A 273 -5.17 15.81 4.08
N CYS A 274 -4.30 14.91 4.56
CA CYS A 274 -3.73 15.01 5.91
C CYS A 274 -2.41 15.80 5.83
N ASP A 275 -2.24 16.71 6.77
CA ASP A 275 -1.11 17.64 6.82
C ASP A 275 0.12 17.00 7.49
N TRP A 276 -0.02 15.79 8.07
CA TRP A 276 1.05 15.06 8.77
C TRP A 276 1.73 15.87 9.88
N ILE A 277 1.02 16.85 10.39
CA ILE A 277 1.44 17.60 11.56
C ILE A 277 1.31 16.62 12.72
N GLY A 278 2.40 16.02 13.18
CA GLY A 278 2.40 15.29 14.45
C GLY A 278 2.09 16.29 15.56
N SER A 279 0.81 16.40 15.93
CA SER A 279 0.22 17.28 16.94
C SER A 279 1.13 18.36 17.56
N PRO A 280 0.87 19.67 17.38
CA PRO A 280 1.32 20.68 18.32
C PRO A 280 0.14 21.09 19.20
N ALA A 281 0.14 20.61 20.45
CA ALA A 281 -0.19 21.38 21.66
C ALA A 281 -0.41 20.45 22.87
N ARG A 282 -1.22 19.39 22.72
CA ARG A 282 -1.49 18.40 23.78
C ARG A 282 -1.70 17.00 23.20
N PRO A 283 -1.10 15.95 23.78
CA PRO A 283 -1.38 14.58 23.39
C PRO A 283 -2.78 14.17 23.87
N GLU A 284 -3.50 13.43 23.04
CA GLU A 284 -4.82 12.92 23.35
C GLU A 284 -4.75 11.41 23.49
N PHE A 285 -5.48 10.85 24.46
CA PHE A 285 -5.35 9.45 24.84
C PHE A 285 -6.72 8.77 24.92
N LEU A 286 -6.73 7.49 24.56
CA LEU A 286 -7.87 6.59 24.74
C LEU A 286 -7.59 5.65 25.90
N TYR A 287 -8.60 5.47 26.75
CA TYR A 287 -8.55 4.57 27.90
C TYR A 287 -9.92 3.90 28.14
N PRO A 288 -9.95 2.74 28.83
CA PRO A 288 -11.18 2.02 29.13
C PRO A 288 -12.22 2.84 29.91
#